data_AF-A0A3C7VZP7-F1
#
_entry.id   AF-A0A3C7VZP7-F1
#
_cell.length_a   1.000
_cell.length_b   1.000
_cell.length_c   1.000
_cell.angle_alpha   90.00
_cell.angle_beta   90.00
_cell.angle_gamma   90.00
#
_symmetry.space_group_name_H-M   'P 1'
#
loop_
_entity.id
_entity.type
_entity.pdbx_description
1 polymer ?
#
loop_
_entity_poly.entity_id
_entity_poly.type
_entity_poly.pdbx_seq_one_letter_code
_entity_poly.pdbx_strand_id
1 'polypeptide(L)'
;MGERRLLAGVLLLAALPALCEPRCQQLGRVMTCRDAQAGTVTEIERGPWERRAVTTDMASGRQVETVTRRLGPGWTVIESAGPGQGRWRQERRRNAGRHELRQEDASGRVRECWSGPYGGGRCRQSGPRED
;
A
#
# COMPACT_ATOMS: atom_id res chain seq x y z
N MET A 1 11.07 48.13 -31.29
CA MET A 1 9.63 48.13 -31.59
C MET A 1 9.48 47.47 -32.96
N GLY A 2 8.77 46.37 -33.22
CA GLY A 2 7.87 45.49 -32.45
C GLY A 2 7.94 44.05 -33.03
N GLU A 3 7.72 43.04 -32.19
CA GLU A 3 6.57 42.09 -32.25
C GLU A 3 6.57 41.18 -33.50
N ARG A 4 7.09 39.95 -33.48
CA ARG A 4 6.57 38.69 -32.87
C ARG A 4 5.09 38.36 -33.14
N ARG A 5 4.93 37.38 -34.05
CA ARG A 5 4.11 36.15 -33.95
C ARG A 5 2.59 36.28 -34.05
N LEU A 6 2.06 35.84 -35.19
CA LEU A 6 0.77 35.16 -35.29
C LEU A 6 0.90 34.02 -36.31
N LEU A 7 1.07 32.79 -35.82
CA LEU A 7 0.60 31.60 -36.52
C LEU A 7 0.02 30.68 -35.45
N ALA A 8 -1.27 30.86 -35.21
CA ALA A 8 -2.13 29.90 -34.56
C ALA A 8 -2.64 28.91 -35.61
N GLY A 9 -2.51 27.62 -35.30
CA GLY A 9 -3.41 26.57 -35.77
C GLY A 9 -3.08 25.94 -37.11
N VAL A 10 -2.47 24.74 -37.07
CA VAL A 10 -3.07 23.46 -37.51
C VAL A 10 -2.21 22.36 -36.83
N LEU A 11 -2.62 21.81 -35.68
CA LEU A 11 -3.34 20.53 -35.62
C LEU A 11 -2.64 19.42 -36.43
N LEU A 12 -1.47 18.96 -35.98
CA LEU A 12 -0.93 17.67 -36.39
C LEU A 12 -0.30 16.93 -35.19
N LEU A 13 -1.01 15.89 -34.75
CA LEU A 13 -0.50 14.64 -34.18
C LEU A 13 0.59 14.72 -33.10
N ALA A 14 0.19 15.09 -31.87
CA ALA A 14 0.74 14.45 -30.68
C ALA A 14 -0.32 13.47 -30.14
N ALA A 15 -0.49 12.40 -30.90
CA ALA A 15 -1.29 11.25 -30.56
C ALA A 15 -0.60 10.47 -29.43
N LEU A 16 -1.24 10.44 -28.25
CA LEU A 16 -1.09 9.51 -27.12
C LEU A 16 0.22 9.58 -26.27
N PRO A 17 0.13 9.52 -24.92
CA PRO A 17 -1.01 9.88 -24.07
C PRO A 17 -0.65 10.60 -22.76
N ALA A 18 -1.57 11.46 -22.32
CA ALA A 18 -1.80 11.78 -20.92
C ALA A 18 -2.39 10.57 -20.14
N LEU A 19 -1.69 9.41 -20.11
CA LEU A 19 -2.11 8.16 -19.43
C LEU A 19 -1.18 7.82 -18.24
N CYS A 20 -0.92 8.79 -17.35
CA CYS A 20 -0.05 8.57 -16.19
C CYS A 20 -0.69 8.95 -14.85
N GLU A 21 -2.02 8.98 -14.76
CA GLU A 21 -2.69 9.16 -13.47
C GLU A 21 -3.55 7.93 -13.14
N PRO A 22 -3.37 7.31 -11.95
CA PRO A 22 -4.29 6.29 -11.50
C PRO A 22 -5.70 6.88 -11.48
N ARG A 23 -6.62 6.30 -12.24
CA ARG A 23 -8.02 6.72 -12.21
C ARG A 23 -8.66 6.14 -10.97
N CYS A 24 -8.71 6.96 -9.93
CA CYS A 24 -9.40 6.64 -8.68
C CYS A 24 -10.83 7.20 -8.71
N GLN A 25 -11.81 6.34 -8.48
CA GLN A 25 -13.21 6.70 -8.29
C GLN A 25 -13.63 6.36 -6.87
N GLN A 26 -14.32 7.28 -6.19
CA GLN A 26 -14.86 7.04 -4.85
C GLN A 26 -16.37 6.87 -4.90
N LEU A 27 -16.86 5.77 -4.33
CA LEU A 27 -18.28 5.44 -4.18
C LEU A 27 -18.55 5.15 -2.71
N GLY A 28 -19.07 6.14 -1.99
CA GLY A 28 -19.27 6.05 -0.54
C GLY A 28 -17.96 5.83 0.22
N ARG A 29 -17.84 4.66 0.88
CA ARG A 29 -16.65 4.25 1.66
C ARG A 29 -15.62 3.48 0.84
N VAL A 30 -15.94 3.12 -0.40
CA VAL A 30 -15.06 2.36 -1.29
C VAL A 30 -14.41 3.31 -2.29
N MET A 31 -13.11 3.14 -2.48
CA MET A 31 -12.31 3.86 -3.47
C MET A 31 -11.66 2.85 -4.40
N THR A 32 -12.01 2.88 -5.67
CA THR A 32 -11.46 2.00 -6.70
C THR A 32 -10.45 2.77 -7.52
N CYS A 33 -9.17 2.37 -7.46
CA CYS A 33 -8.09 2.94 -8.23
C CYS A 33 -7.65 1.95 -9.31
N ARG A 34 -7.72 2.37 -10.58
CA ARG A 34 -7.19 1.60 -11.70
C ARG A 34 -5.84 2.17 -12.11
N ASP A 35 -4.82 1.32 -12.04
CA ASP A 35 -3.50 1.60 -12.58
C ASP A 35 -3.37 0.86 -13.91
N ALA A 36 -3.48 1.61 -15.01
CA ALA A 36 -3.39 1.05 -16.34
C ALA A 36 -1.96 0.60 -16.71
N GLN A 37 -0.93 1.15 -16.06
CA GLN A 37 0.47 0.81 -16.32
C GLN A 37 0.88 -0.47 -15.59
N ALA A 38 0.48 -0.59 -14.33
CA ALA A 38 0.66 -1.82 -13.55
C ALA A 38 -0.34 -2.91 -13.95
N GLY A 39 -1.38 -2.58 -14.74
CA GLY A 39 -2.45 -3.52 -15.08
C GLY A 39 -3.24 -3.98 -13.85
N THR A 40 -3.35 -3.14 -12.82
CA THR A 40 -3.99 -3.50 -11.55
C THR A 40 -5.23 -2.66 -11.25
N VAL A 41 -6.16 -3.23 -10.51
CA VAL A 41 -7.31 -2.55 -9.90
C VAL A 41 -7.20 -2.73 -8.39
N THR A 42 -7.17 -1.62 -7.65
CA THR A 42 -7.18 -1.64 -6.19
C THR A 42 -8.48 -1.07 -5.66
N GLU A 43 -9.22 -1.87 -4.91
CA GLU A 43 -10.44 -1.45 -4.22
C GLU A 43 -10.15 -1.24 -2.74
N ILE A 44 -10.37 -0.03 -2.23
CA ILE A 44 -10.05 0.36 -0.86
C ILE A 44 -11.34 0.70 -0.13
N GLU A 45 -11.74 -0.14 0.81
CA GLU A 45 -12.83 0.13 1.75
C GLU A 45 -12.28 0.80 3.01
N ARG A 46 -12.87 1.93 3.42
CA ARG A 46 -12.45 2.69 4.61
C ARG A 46 -13.53 2.68 5.69
N GLY A 47 -13.23 2.01 6.80
CA GLY A 47 -13.93 2.12 8.07
C GLY A 47 -13.20 3.02 9.08
N PRO A 48 -13.82 3.31 10.24
CA PRO A 48 -13.23 4.15 11.28
C PRO A 48 -12.01 3.51 11.96
N TRP A 49 -11.96 2.17 12.01
CA TRP A 49 -10.90 1.40 12.68
C TRP A 49 -10.23 0.39 11.77
N GLU A 50 -10.72 0.21 10.55
CA GLU A 50 -10.24 -0.78 9.60
C GLU A 50 -10.23 -0.19 8.20
N ARG A 51 -9.20 -0.54 7.43
CA ARG A 51 -9.13 -0.28 5.99
C ARG A 51 -8.78 -1.58 5.30
N ARG A 52 -9.60 -1.98 4.34
CA ARG A 52 -9.37 -3.15 3.51
C ARG A 52 -9.01 -2.69 2.10
N ALA A 53 -7.96 -3.25 1.52
CA ALA A 53 -7.53 -2.98 0.16
C ALA A 53 -7.40 -4.30 -0.59
N VAL A 54 -8.10 -4.46 -1.71
CA VAL A 54 -7.97 -5.63 -2.59
C VAL A 54 -7.34 -5.17 -3.88
N THR A 55 -6.11 -5.59 -4.15
CA THR A 55 -5.40 -5.33 -5.39
C THR A 55 -5.50 -6.54 -6.30
N THR A 56 -6.13 -6.38 -7.45
CA THR A 56 -6.26 -7.40 -8.49
C THR A 56 -5.35 -7.07 -9.65
N ASP A 57 -4.47 -8.00 -10.01
CA ASP A 57 -3.73 -7.98 -11.27
C ASP A 57 -4.65 -8.48 -12.38
N MET A 58 -4.95 -7.62 -13.37
CA MET A 58 -5.93 -7.92 -14.42
C MET A 58 -5.40 -8.91 -15.47
N ALA A 59 -4.08 -9.07 -15.61
CA ALA A 59 -3.51 -9.99 -16.59
C ALA A 59 -3.54 -11.44 -16.10
N SER A 60 -3.31 -11.64 -14.80
CA SER A 60 -3.24 -12.96 -14.16
C SER A 60 -4.49 -13.32 -13.35
N GLY A 61 -5.37 -12.35 -13.09
CA GLY A 61 -6.52 -12.51 -12.19
C GLY A 61 -6.13 -12.69 -10.72
N ARG A 62 -4.85 -12.52 -10.37
CA ARG A 62 -4.36 -12.70 -9.00
C ARG A 62 -4.81 -11.54 -8.12
N GLN A 63 -5.30 -11.89 -6.93
CA GLN A 63 -5.80 -10.92 -5.96
C GLN A 63 -4.93 -10.93 -4.70
N VAL A 64 -4.48 -9.76 -4.27
CA VAL A 64 -3.82 -9.55 -2.99
C VAL A 64 -4.74 -8.71 -2.13
N GLU A 65 -5.15 -9.27 -1.00
CA GLU A 65 -5.88 -8.55 0.01
C GLU A 65 -4.90 -7.98 1.04
N THR A 66 -5.13 -6.74 1.47
CA THR A 66 -4.40 -6.08 2.55
C THR A 66 -5.40 -5.44 3.50
N VAL A 67 -5.37 -5.84 4.78
CA VAL A 67 -6.22 -5.29 5.83
C VAL A 67 -5.35 -4.52 6.81
N THR A 68 -5.69 -3.26 7.06
CA THR A 68 -5.05 -2.40 8.05
C THR A 68 -6.05 -2.10 9.16
N ARG A 69 -5.79 -2.57 10.39
CA ARG A 69 -6.65 -2.37 11.56
C ARG A 69 -5.95 -1.50 12.59
N ARG A 70 -6.68 -0.52 13.14
CA ARG A 70 -6.24 0.30 14.27
C ARG A 70 -6.91 -0.23 15.53
N LEU A 71 -6.12 -0.84 16.41
CA LEU A 71 -6.61 -1.45 17.65
C LEU A 71 -6.65 -0.45 18.83
N GLY A 72 -5.99 0.70 18.67
CA GLY A 72 -5.99 1.77 19.66
C GLY A 72 -5.06 2.93 19.28
N PRO A 73 -4.83 3.88 20.20
CA PRO A 73 -3.82 4.93 20.01
C PRO A 73 -2.45 4.30 19.80
N GLY A 74 -1.80 4.62 18.68
CA GLY A 74 -0.46 4.13 18.37
C GLY A 74 -0.35 2.63 18.01
N TRP A 75 -1.44 1.85 18.03
CA TRP A 75 -1.43 0.43 17.66
C TRP A 75 -2.12 0.17 16.33
N THR A 76 -1.38 -0.37 15.36
CA THR A 76 -1.85 -0.73 14.03
C THR A 76 -1.37 -2.14 13.66
N VAL A 77 -2.26 -2.94 13.11
CA VAL A 77 -1.96 -4.25 12.49
C VAL A 77 -2.21 -4.12 10.99
N ILE A 78 -1.29 -4.62 10.19
CA ILE A 78 -1.39 -4.72 8.73
C ILE A 78 -1.21 -6.19 8.38
N GLU A 79 -2.17 -6.76 7.69
CA GLU A 79 -2.14 -8.15 7.25
C GLU A 79 -2.32 -8.15 5.75
N SER A 80 -1.61 -9.03 5.04
CA SER A 80 -1.82 -9.20 3.62
C SER A 80 -1.72 -10.67 3.25
N ALA A 81 -2.56 -11.05 2.30
CA ALA A 81 -2.69 -12.41 1.81
C ALA A 81 -2.93 -12.40 0.31
N GLY A 82 -2.27 -13.31 -0.41
CA GLY A 82 -2.50 -13.50 -1.84
C GLY A 82 -2.08 -14.90 -2.30
N PRO A 83 -2.67 -15.39 -3.42
CA PRO A 83 -2.32 -16.69 -3.99
C PRO A 83 -0.85 -16.68 -4.41
N GLY A 84 -0.08 -17.66 -3.92
CA GLY A 84 1.35 -17.80 -4.19
C GLY A 84 2.28 -16.85 -3.41
N GLN A 85 1.76 -15.82 -2.74
CA GLN A 85 2.54 -14.93 -1.87
C GLN A 85 2.51 -15.34 -0.40
N GLY A 86 1.61 -16.24 -0.01
CA GLY A 86 1.38 -16.61 1.39
C GLY A 86 0.73 -15.48 2.18
N ARG A 87 0.79 -15.56 3.51
CA ARG A 87 0.26 -14.52 4.42
C ARG A 87 1.42 -13.84 5.13
N TRP A 88 1.43 -12.52 5.15
CA TRP A 88 2.34 -11.77 6.01
C TRP A 88 1.56 -10.84 6.93
N ARG A 89 2.14 -10.57 8.09
CA ARG A 89 1.53 -9.75 9.15
C ARG A 89 2.56 -8.79 9.72
N GLN A 90 2.21 -7.52 9.81
CA GLN A 90 2.99 -6.47 10.45
C GLN A 90 2.17 -5.82 11.56
N GLU A 91 2.69 -5.84 12.77
CA GLU A 91 2.13 -5.17 13.91
C GLU A 91 3.04 -4.02 14.34
N ARG A 92 2.48 -2.82 14.47
CA ARG A 92 3.17 -1.61 14.92
C ARG A 92 2.50 -1.10 16.18
N ARG A 93 3.27 -0.93 17.25
CA ARG A 93 2.83 -0.27 18.48
C ARG A 93 3.71 0.93 18.75
N ARG A 94 3.09 2.05 19.12
CA ARG A 94 3.75 3.28 19.54
C ARG A 94 3.14 3.73 20.86
N ASN A 95 3.94 3.78 21.91
CA ASN A 95 3.49 4.21 23.22
C ASN A 95 4.62 4.89 23.99
N ALA A 96 4.37 6.09 24.53
CA ALA A 96 5.28 6.81 25.45
C ALA A 96 6.77 6.76 25.04
N GLY A 97 7.07 7.10 23.78
CA GLY A 97 8.42 7.10 23.21
C GLY A 97 8.95 5.73 22.78
N ARG A 98 8.25 4.62 23.08
CA ARG A 98 8.58 3.28 22.60
C ARG A 98 7.93 2.98 21.26
N HIS A 99 8.69 2.39 20.35
CA HIS A 99 8.17 1.84 19.10
C HIS A 99 8.46 0.35 19.02
N GLU A 100 7.43 -0.45 18.80
CA GLU A 100 7.53 -1.88 18.60
C GLU A 100 7.02 -2.23 17.21
N LEU A 101 7.77 -3.04 16.48
CA LEU A 101 7.46 -3.52 15.15
C LEU A 101 7.66 -5.02 15.14
N ARG A 102 6.58 -5.79 14.94
CA ARG A 102 6.65 -7.23 14.70
C ARG A 102 6.23 -7.50 13.27
N GLN A 103 7.07 -8.20 12.51
CA GLN A 103 6.80 -8.62 11.13
C GLN A 103 6.92 -10.13 11.04
N GLU A 104 5.90 -10.76 10.52
CA GLU A 104 5.90 -12.17 10.16
C GLU A 104 5.73 -12.26 8.64
N ASP A 105 6.65 -12.93 7.97
CA ASP A 105 6.55 -13.16 6.52
C ASP A 105 5.82 -14.47 6.21
N ALA A 106 5.60 -14.71 4.92
CA ALA A 106 4.91 -15.90 4.43
C ALA A 106 5.59 -17.23 4.77
N SER A 107 6.88 -17.22 5.13
CA SER A 107 7.61 -18.40 5.60
C SER A 107 7.46 -18.64 7.10
N GLY A 108 6.72 -17.78 7.81
CA GLY A 108 6.60 -17.81 9.27
C GLY A 108 7.83 -17.24 9.99
N ARG A 109 8.77 -16.61 9.28
CA ARG A 109 9.92 -15.96 9.89
C ARG A 109 9.46 -14.68 10.56
N VAL A 110 9.85 -14.50 11.82
CA VAL A 110 9.43 -13.36 12.63
C VAL A 110 10.61 -12.43 12.87
N ARG A 111 10.45 -11.16 12.52
CA ARG A 111 11.34 -10.06 12.89
C ARG A 111 10.63 -9.15 13.87
N GLU A 112 11.24 -8.94 15.03
CA GLU A 112 10.72 -8.03 16.05
C GLU A 112 11.75 -6.96 16.34
N CYS A 113 11.34 -5.70 16.23
CA CYS A 113 12.17 -4.54 16.50
C CYS A 113 11.52 -3.68 17.57
N TRP A 114 12.32 -3.17 18.49
CA TRP A 114 11.90 -2.33 19.60
C TRP A 114 12.86 -1.16 19.74
N SER A 115 12.33 0.05 19.87
CA SER A 115 13.10 1.22 20.28
C SER A 115 12.64 1.72 21.64
N GLY A 116 13.59 2.02 22.52
CA GLY A 116 13.33 2.71 23.77
C GLY A 116 13.03 4.21 23.57
N PRO A 117 12.51 4.89 24.62
CA PRO A 117 12.14 6.31 24.57
C PRO A 117 13.31 7.27 24.31
N TYR A 118 14.56 6.79 24.47
CA TYR A 118 15.77 7.60 24.33
C TYR A 118 16.57 7.28 23.06
N GLY A 119 15.95 6.64 22.05
CA GLY A 119 16.61 6.41 20.77
C GLY A 119 17.69 5.32 20.82
N GLY A 120 17.27 4.09 21.10
CA GLY A 120 18.09 2.90 20.93
C GLY A 120 17.23 1.77 20.41
N GLY A 121 17.42 1.39 19.14
CA GLY A 121 16.66 0.33 18.48
C GLY A 121 17.39 -1.00 18.53
N ARG A 122 16.70 -2.08 18.93
CA ARG A 122 17.17 -3.45 18.76
C ARG A 122 16.19 -4.24 17.92
N CYS A 123 16.70 -5.07 17.04
CA CYS A 123 15.90 -6.04 16.29
C CYS A 123 16.37 -7.44 16.61
N ARG A 124 15.43 -8.36 16.80
CA ARG A 124 15.63 -9.79 16.84
C ARG A 124 14.93 -10.42 15.65
N GLN A 125 15.58 -11.38 15.01
CA GLN A 125 14.96 -12.25 14.03
C GLN A 125 14.91 -13.65 14.60
N SER A 126 13.77 -14.29 14.49
CA SER A 126 13.58 -15.70 14.82
C SER A 126 13.23 -16.43 13.53
N GLY A 127 13.83 -17.60 13.33
CA GLY A 127 13.59 -18.44 12.16
C GLY A 127 12.13 -18.95 12.09
N PRO A 128 11.76 -19.61 10.99
CA PRO A 128 10.47 -20.31 10.94
C PRO A 128 10.36 -21.25 12.15
N ARG A 129 9.15 -21.40 12.70
CA ARG A 129 8.87 -22.44 13.69
C ARG A 129 9.08 -23.77 12.97
N GLU A 130 10.22 -24.42 13.20
CA GLU A 130 10.42 -25.81 12.79
C GLU A 130 9.34 -26.62 13.54
N ASP A 131 8.41 -27.20 12.78
CA ASP A 131 7.40 -28.14 13.28
C ASP A 131 8.01 -29.55 13.30
#